data_AF-A0A1A9BP04-F1
#
_entry.id   AF-A0A1A9BP04-F1
#
_cell.length_a   1.000
_cell.length_b   1.000
_cell.length_c   1.000
_cell.angle_alpha   90.00
_cell.angle_beta   90.00
_cell.angle_gamma   90.00
#
_symmetry.space_group_name_H-M   'P 1'
#
loop_
_entity.id
_entity.type
_entity.pdbx_description
1 polymer ?
#
loop_
_entity_poly.entity_id
_entity_poly.type
_entity_poly.pdbx_seq_one_letter_code
_entity_poly.pdbx_strand_id
1 'polypeptide(L)'
;MTVADLDSRLDSYELTEWMVYEQMTGPLGRRRGDIQAATIAATIANANRGKGGRRFRMQDLLIPYGGSGRKSPEEILAAVRDINTRLGGVERGRDPDS
;
A
#
# COMPACT_ATOMS: atom_id res chain seq x y z
N MET A 1 -2.64 -24.26 -3.59
CA MET A 1 -1.18 -24.10 -3.48
C MET A 1 -0.86 -23.95 -2.00
N THR A 2 0.07 -24.75 -1.47
CA THR A 2 0.43 -24.71 -0.03
C THR A 2 1.69 -23.88 0.18
N VAL A 3 1.96 -23.48 1.42
CA VAL A 3 3.20 -22.74 1.76
C VAL A 3 4.44 -23.58 1.44
N ALA A 4 4.43 -24.88 1.75
CA ALA A 4 5.55 -25.78 1.44
C ALA A 4 5.79 -25.93 -0.07
N ASP A 5 4.72 -25.95 -0.88
CA ASP A 5 4.83 -25.99 -2.34
C ASP A 5 5.40 -24.66 -2.90
N LEU A 6 5.03 -23.52 -2.31
CA LEU A 6 5.59 -22.20 -2.64
C LEU A 6 7.07 -22.10 -2.29
N ASP A 7 7.46 -22.49 -1.07
CA ASP A 7 8.86 -22.43 -0.58
C ASP A 7 9.80 -23.35 -1.38
N SER A 8 9.27 -24.45 -1.93
CA SER A 8 10.04 -25.33 -2.82
C SER A 8 10.27 -24.77 -4.23
N ARG A 9 9.48 -23.75 -4.63
CA ARG A 9 9.43 -23.22 -6.01
C ARG A 9 9.91 -21.78 -6.12
N LEU A 10 9.76 -21.00 -5.05
CA LEU A 10 10.13 -19.60 -4.93
C LEU A 10 10.96 -19.44 -3.66
N ASP A 11 12.07 -18.71 -3.76
CA ASP A 11 12.85 -18.35 -2.58
C ASP A 11 12.06 -17.37 -1.68
N SER A 12 12.38 -17.35 -0.39
CA SER A 12 11.81 -16.42 0.61
C SER A 12 11.94 -14.95 0.18
N TYR A 13 13.00 -14.62 -0.56
CA TYR A 13 13.19 -13.31 -1.15
C TYR A 13 12.09 -12.97 -2.17
N GLU A 14 11.82 -13.88 -3.10
CA GLU A 14 10.82 -13.68 -4.15
C GLU A 14 9.40 -13.61 -3.55
N LEU A 15 9.09 -14.41 -2.54
CA LEU A 15 7.83 -14.30 -1.79
C LEU A 15 7.67 -12.93 -1.14
N THR A 16 8.76 -12.38 -0.59
CA THR A 16 8.75 -11.04 0.00
C THR A 16 8.51 -9.96 -1.07
N GLU A 17 9.12 -10.08 -2.24
CA GLU A 17 8.87 -9.16 -3.36
C GLU A 17 7.40 -9.21 -3.81
N TRP A 18 6.80 -10.39 -3.89
CA TRP A 18 5.37 -10.55 -4.20
C TRP A 18 4.46 -9.91 -3.14
N MET A 19 4.79 -10.05 -1.85
CA MET A 19 4.06 -9.39 -0.77
C MET A 19 4.13 -7.85 -0.87
N VAL A 20 5.32 -7.31 -1.14
CA VAL A 20 5.52 -5.86 -1.34
C VAL A 20 4.75 -5.39 -2.57
N TYR A 21 4.83 -6.13 -3.67
CA TYR A 21 4.11 -5.80 -4.89
C TYR A 21 2.59 -5.79 -4.68
N GLU A 22 2.03 -6.78 -3.98
CA GLU A 22 0.61 -6.81 -3.63
C GLU A 22 0.23 -5.62 -2.74
N GLN A 23 1.05 -5.29 -1.75
CA GLN A 23 0.81 -4.14 -0.87
C GLN A 23 0.79 -2.81 -1.66
N MET A 24 1.67 -2.67 -2.65
CA MET A 24 1.80 -1.46 -3.47
C MET A 24 0.71 -1.36 -4.55
N THR A 25 0.41 -2.46 -5.22
CA THR A 25 -0.46 -2.47 -6.41
C THR A 25 -1.90 -2.88 -6.12
N GLY A 26 -2.15 -3.34 -4.89
CA GLY A 26 -3.40 -3.96 -4.49
C GLY A 26 -3.41 -5.44 -4.85
N PRO A 27 -4.55 -6.10 -4.63
CA PRO A 27 -4.67 -7.51 -4.93
C PRO A 27 -4.34 -7.80 -6.41
N LEU A 28 -3.44 -8.76 -6.62
CA LEU A 28 -3.00 -9.17 -7.96
C LEU A 28 -4.22 -9.43 -8.87
N GLY A 29 -4.29 -8.69 -9.98
CA GLY A 29 -5.33 -8.85 -11.00
C GLY A 29 -6.63 -8.07 -10.82
N ARG A 30 -6.87 -7.35 -9.71
CA ARG A 30 -8.15 -6.62 -9.50
C ARG A 30 -8.22 -5.20 -10.05
N ARG A 31 -7.08 -4.56 -10.31
CA ARG A 31 -7.02 -3.13 -10.72
C ARG A 31 -7.93 -2.77 -11.90
N ARG A 32 -8.03 -3.64 -12.92
CA ARG A 32 -8.93 -3.42 -14.06
C ARG A 32 -10.40 -3.53 -13.66
N GLY A 33 -10.74 -4.46 -12.76
CA GLY A 33 -12.08 -4.62 -12.21
C GLY A 33 -12.51 -3.41 -11.39
N ASP A 34 -11.60 -2.86 -10.56
CA ASP A 34 -11.88 -1.68 -9.75
C ASP A 34 -12.16 -0.45 -10.61
N ILE A 35 -11.41 -0.26 -11.71
CA ILE A 35 -11.64 0.81 -12.68
C ILE A 35 -13.02 0.66 -13.34
N GLN A 36 -13.39 -0.55 -13.75
CA GLN A 36 -14.71 -0.79 -14.36
C GLN A 36 -15.83 -0.51 -13.37
N ALA A 37 -15.72 -1.03 -12.15
CA ALA A 37 -16.69 -0.83 -11.08
C ALA A 37 -16.84 0.67 -10.73
N ALA A 38 -15.73 1.38 -10.55
CA ALA A 38 -15.72 2.81 -10.27
C ALA A 38 -16.30 3.63 -11.43
N THR A 39 -16.08 3.21 -12.68
CA THR A 39 -16.66 3.86 -13.85
C THR A 39 -18.18 3.70 -13.86
N ILE A 40 -18.69 2.49 -13.66
CA ILE A 40 -20.13 2.21 -13.59
C ILE A 40 -20.78 2.98 -12.44
N ALA A 41 -20.17 2.95 -11.25
CA ALA A 41 -20.66 3.67 -10.07
C ALA A 41 -20.68 5.19 -10.30
N ALA A 42 -19.64 5.77 -10.90
CA ALA A 42 -19.60 7.20 -11.23
C ALA A 42 -20.70 7.57 -12.23
N THR A 43 -20.96 6.73 -13.23
CA THR A 43 -22.04 6.94 -14.19
C THR A 43 -23.39 6.95 -13.50
N ILE A 44 -23.68 5.94 -12.66
CA ILE A 44 -24.95 5.83 -11.93
C ILE A 44 -25.14 7.01 -10.96
N ALA A 45 -24.10 7.36 -10.20
CA ALA A 45 -24.14 8.48 -9.25
C ALA A 45 -24.41 9.81 -9.96
N ASN A 46 -23.77 10.04 -11.12
CA ASN A 46 -23.98 11.26 -11.89
C ASN A 46 -25.34 11.30 -12.58
N ALA A 47 -25.87 10.17 -13.04
CA ALA A 47 -27.20 10.08 -13.64
C ALA A 47 -28.31 10.41 -12.63
N ASN A 48 -28.12 10.05 -11.36
CA ASN A 48 -29.08 10.27 -10.28
C ASN A 48 -28.82 11.56 -9.49
N ARG A 49 -27.87 12.40 -9.90
CA ARG A 49 -27.55 13.62 -9.13
C ARG A 49 -28.62 14.69 -9.31
N GLY A 50 -29.01 15.33 -8.23
CA GLY A 50 -29.88 16.52 -8.26
C GLY A 50 -29.22 17.73 -8.94
N LYS A 51 -30.02 18.75 -9.26
CA LYS A 51 -29.51 20.02 -9.81
C LYS A 51 -28.53 20.66 -8.82
N GLY A 52 -27.31 20.96 -9.27
CA GLY A 52 -26.23 21.48 -8.41
C GLY A 52 -25.53 20.41 -7.55
N GLY A 53 -25.91 19.13 -7.67
CA GLY A 53 -25.27 18.03 -6.95
C GLY A 53 -23.81 17.81 -7.38
N ARG A 54 -22.99 17.33 -6.44
CA ARG A 54 -21.58 17.00 -6.69
C ARG A 54 -21.45 16.05 -7.89
N ARG A 55 -20.52 16.37 -8.79
CA ARG A 55 -20.10 15.46 -9.87
C ARG A 55 -19.06 14.50 -9.33
N PHE A 56 -19.28 13.20 -9.51
CA PHE A 56 -18.32 12.16 -9.14
C PHE A 56 -17.44 11.81 -10.34
N ARG A 57 -16.13 11.75 -10.14
CA ARG A 57 -15.18 11.19 -11.11
C ARG A 57 -14.87 9.75 -10.71
N MET A 58 -14.43 8.94 -11.68
CA MET A 58 -14.00 7.57 -11.43
C MET A 58 -12.91 7.49 -10.35
N GLN A 59 -11.95 8.44 -10.36
CA GLN A 59 -10.88 8.50 -9.37
C GLN A 59 -11.38 8.76 -7.95
N ASP A 60 -12.54 9.39 -7.79
CA ASP A 60 -13.13 9.66 -6.48
C ASP A 60 -13.74 8.38 -5.85
N LEU A 61 -13.90 7.30 -6.65
CA LEU A 61 -14.53 6.03 -6.26
C LEU A 61 -13.56 4.84 -6.35
N LEU A 62 -12.28 5.08 -6.67
CA LEU A 62 -11.25 4.05 -6.63
C LEU A 62 -10.70 3.88 -5.22
N ILE A 63 -10.42 2.63 -4.84
CA ILE A 63 -9.67 2.33 -3.62
C ILE A 63 -8.19 2.64 -3.89
N PRO A 64 -7.55 3.51 -3.10
CA PRO A 64 -6.11 3.72 -3.22
C PRO A 64 -5.37 2.51 -2.66
N TYR A 65 -4.57 1.85 -3.51
CA TYR A 65 -3.61 0.84 -3.10
C TYR A 65 -2.21 1.46 -2.96
N GLY A 66 -1.38 0.91 -2.07
CA GLY A 66 -0.03 1.42 -1.84
C GLY A 66 0.03 2.76 -1.09
N GLY A 67 -0.91 2.99 -0.17
CA GLY A 67 -1.01 4.20 0.63
C GLY A 67 -0.09 4.23 1.85
N SER A 68 1.21 4.41 1.63
CA SER A 68 1.92 5.41 2.44
C SER A 68 2.60 6.31 1.43
N GLY A 69 2.33 7.61 1.47
CA GLY A 69 3.17 8.57 0.76
C GLY A 69 4.64 8.26 1.05
N ARG A 70 5.56 8.68 0.16
CA ARG A 70 7.00 8.59 0.43
C ARG A 70 7.23 9.01 1.89
N LYS A 71 7.63 8.06 2.73
CA LYS A 71 7.88 8.35 4.14
C LYS A 71 9.01 9.37 4.19
N SER A 72 8.84 10.40 5.00
CA SER A 72 9.93 11.34 5.22
C SER A 72 11.11 10.61 5.86
N PRO A 73 12.35 11.13 5.72
CA PRO A 73 13.51 10.55 6.41
C PRO A 73 13.28 10.38 7.92
N GLU A 74 12.53 11.29 8.54
CA GLU A 74 12.18 11.26 9.96
C GLU A 74 11.22 10.11 10.29
N GLU A 75 10.21 9.87 9.44
CA GLU A 75 9.27 8.75 9.60
C GLU A 75 9.96 7.39 9.42
N ILE A 76 10.92 7.32 8.49
CA ILE A 76 11.75 6.12 8.29
C ILE A 76 12.62 5.89 9.53
N LEU A 77 13.29 6.92 10.03
CA LEU A 77 14.13 6.83 11.23
C LEU A 77 13.31 6.41 12.47
N ALA A 78 12.11 6.97 12.64
CA ALA A 78 11.20 6.59 13.72
C ALA A 78 10.79 5.11 13.64
N ALA A 79 10.48 4.61 12.44
CA ALA A 79 10.15 3.20 12.24
C ALA A 79 11.35 2.28 12.53
N VAL A 80 12.55 2.66 12.12
CA VAL A 80 13.79 1.90 12.41
C VAL A 80 14.06 1.86 13.91
N ARG A 81 13.86 2.96 14.63
CA ARG A 81 14.01 3.04 16.09
C ARG A 81 13.04 2.14 16.84
N ASP A 82 11.78 2.12 16.43
CA ASP A 82 10.75 1.25 16.99
C ASP A 82 11.12 -0.23 16.80
N ILE A 83 11.56 -0.61 15.59
CA ILE A 83 12.05 -1.97 15.30
C ILE A 83 13.27 -2.32 16.16
N ASN A 84 14.28 -1.44 16.21
CA ASN A 84 15.50 -1.65 16.98
C ASN A 84 15.19 -1.89 18.48
N THR A 85 14.29 -1.09 19.04
CA THR A 85 13.84 -1.21 20.43
C THR A 85 13.13 -2.53 20.70
N ARG A 86 12.21 -2.95 19.81
CA ARG A 86 11.50 -4.23 19.92
C ARG A 86 12.42 -5.44 19.82
N LEU A 87 13.53 -5.30 19.10
CA LEU A 87 14.56 -6.34 18.97
C LEU A 87 15.63 -6.26 20.07
N GLY A 88 15.48 -5.36 21.04
CA GLY A 88 16.38 -5.23 22.19
C GLY A 88 17.72 -4.56 21.90
N GLY A 89 17.84 -3.84 20.77
CA GLY A 89 19.05 -3.10 20.45
C GLY A 89 19.07 -1.72 21.11
N VAL A 90 20.27 -1.13 21.16
CA VAL A 90 20.56 0.16 21.81
C VAL A 90 21.17 1.11 20.78
N GLU A 91 20.62 2.31 20.64
CA GLU A 91 21.24 3.36 19.81
C GLU A 91 22.51 3.87 20.49
N ARG A 92 23.64 3.78 19.79
CA ARG A 92 24.85 4.55 20.12
C ARG A 92 24.87 5.77 19.22
N GLY A 93 24.55 6.94 19.77
CA GLY A 93 24.72 8.20 19.05
C GLY A 93 26.19 8.43 18.71
N ARG A 94 26.45 9.17 17.62
CA ARG A 94 27.73 9.87 17.48
C ARG A 94 27.72 10.99 18.51
N ASP A 95 28.70 10.96 19.43
CA ASP A 95 28.93 12.07 20.35
C ASP A 95 29.11 13.37 19.52
N PRO A 96 28.41 14.47 19.88
CA PRO A 96 28.62 15.75 19.22
C PRO A 96 29.99 16.39 19.55
N ASP A 97 30.82 15.77 20.41
CA ASP A 97 32.16 16.23 20.80
C ASP A 97 33.30 15.29 20.33
N SER A 98 33.23 14.77 19.09
CA SER A 98 34.34 13.99 18.47
C SER A 98 34.58 14.30 16.99
#